data_AF-A0A3B0UNN7-F1
#
_entry.id   AF-A0A3B0UNN7-F1
#
_cell.length_a   1.000
_cell.length_b   1.000
_cell.length_c   1.000
_cell.angle_alpha   90.00
_cell.angle_beta   90.00
_cell.angle_gamma   90.00
#
_symmetry.space_group_name_H-M   'P 1'
#
loop_
_entity.id
_entity.type
_entity.pdbx_description
1 polymer ?
#
loop_
_entity_poly.entity_id
_entity_poly.type
_entity_poly.pdbx_seq_one_letter_code
_entity_poly.pdbx_strand_id
1 'polypeptide(L)'
;MSSWTPQSWRDKPVVQVPAYPDKAALEKAEARLAAFPPLVFAGEARKLKNDLAEVANGQAFLLQGGDCAESFAEHGADHIRDFFQ
;
A
#
# COMPACT_ATOMS: atom_id res chain seq x y z
N MET A 1 5.86 7.19 25.77
CA MET A 1 5.55 6.99 24.33
C MET A 1 4.76 5.71 24.22
N SER A 2 3.63 5.69 23.50
CA SER A 2 2.90 4.43 23.27
C SER A 2 3.75 3.51 22.37
N SER A 3 3.76 2.21 22.65
CA SER A 3 4.43 1.20 21.82
C SER A 3 3.75 1.10 20.46
N TRP A 4 4.52 1.04 19.37
CA TRP A 4 3.97 0.92 18.03
C TRP A 4 3.36 -0.47 17.81
N THR A 5 2.16 -0.49 17.22
CA THR A 5 1.51 -1.69 16.68
C THR A 5 0.78 -1.34 15.38
N PRO A 6 0.43 -2.32 14.53
CA PRO A 6 -0.40 -2.07 13.34
C PRO A 6 -1.78 -1.43 13.64
N GLN A 7 -2.25 -1.49 14.88
CA GLN A 7 -3.53 -0.91 15.30
C GLN A 7 -3.39 0.49 15.90
N SER A 8 -2.19 0.88 16.34
CA SER A 8 -1.94 2.13 17.08
C SER A 8 -2.30 3.43 16.33
N TRP A 9 -2.49 3.39 15.01
CA TRP A 9 -2.97 4.54 14.23
C TRP A 9 -4.44 4.88 14.50
N ARG A 10 -5.25 3.91 14.94
CA ARG A 10 -6.69 4.11 15.21
C ARG A 10 -6.94 5.06 16.39
N ASP A 11 -5.95 5.24 17.26
CA ASP A 11 -6.01 6.17 18.40
C ASP A 11 -5.56 7.60 18.04
N LYS A 12 -5.30 7.87 16.75
CA LYS A 12 -4.84 9.18 16.26
C LYS A 12 -5.95 9.86 15.46
N PRO A 13 -5.94 11.21 15.37
CA PRO A 13 -6.80 11.93 14.43
C PRO A 13 -6.54 11.45 13.00
N VAL A 14 -7.61 11.12 12.27
CA VAL A 14 -7.57 10.65 10.88
C VAL A 14 -8.49 11.50 10.02
N VAL A 15 -8.09 11.68 8.75
CA VAL A 15 -8.83 12.43 7.74
C VAL A 15 -9.04 11.57 6.49
N GLN A 16 -10.02 11.91 5.65
CA GLN A 16 -10.33 11.20 4.39
C GLN A 16 -10.72 9.71 4.56
N VAL A 17 -11.21 9.31 5.74
CA VAL A 17 -11.69 7.94 5.99
C VAL A 17 -13.19 7.84 5.65
N PRO A 18 -13.61 6.83 4.87
CA PRO A 18 -15.03 6.62 4.58
C PRO A 18 -15.85 6.34 5.84
N ALA A 19 -17.09 6.83 5.88
CA ALA A 19 -18.06 6.46 6.90
C ALA A 19 -18.73 5.12 6.52
N TYR A 20 -18.22 4.01 7.06
CA TYR A 20 -18.83 2.70 6.87
C TYR A 20 -20.09 2.56 7.74
N PRO A 21 -21.28 2.30 7.17
CA PRO A 21 -22.52 2.20 7.94
C PRO A 21 -22.60 0.93 8.79
N ASP A 22 -21.94 -0.14 8.39
CA ASP A 22 -21.91 -1.42 9.09
C ASP A 22 -20.48 -1.75 9.56
N LYS A 23 -20.26 -1.64 10.87
CA LYS A 23 -18.97 -1.95 11.49
C LYS A 23 -18.65 -3.44 11.49
N ALA A 24 -19.66 -4.30 11.63
CA ALA A 24 -19.45 -5.75 11.63
C ALA A 24 -19.03 -6.25 10.24
N ALA A 25 -19.60 -5.67 9.17
CA ALA A 25 -19.16 -5.95 7.80
C ALA A 25 -17.71 -5.50 7.56
N LEU A 26 -17.32 -4.33 8.08
CA LEU A 26 -15.93 -3.83 8.02
C LEU A 26 -14.96 -4.79 8.74
N GLU A 27 -15.25 -5.16 9.98
CA GLU A 27 -14.42 -6.09 10.76
C GLU A 27 -14.26 -7.45 10.05
N LYS A 28 -15.34 -7.96 9.46
CA LYS A 28 -15.30 -9.20 8.68
C LYS A 28 -14.42 -9.06 7.43
N ALA A 29 -14.47 -7.93 6.74
CA ALA A 29 -13.61 -7.66 5.59
C ALA A 29 -12.12 -7.56 6.00
N GLU A 30 -11.81 -6.82 7.07
CA GLU A 30 -10.46 -6.72 7.62
C GLU A 30 -9.90 -8.10 8.02
N ALA A 31 -10.68 -8.93 8.71
CA ALA A 31 -10.28 -10.27 9.12
C ALA A 31 -9.99 -11.19 7.93
N ARG A 32 -10.79 -11.09 6.86
CA ARG A 32 -10.58 -11.86 5.64
C ARG A 32 -9.27 -11.44 4.94
N LEU A 33 -9.03 -10.14 4.80
CA LEU A 33 -7.82 -9.62 4.15
C LEU A 33 -6.55 -9.98 4.94
N ALA A 34 -6.61 -9.96 6.28
CA ALA A 34 -5.48 -10.33 7.13
C ALA A 34 -5.02 -11.79 6.97
N ALA A 35 -5.90 -12.68 6.49
CA ALA A 35 -5.59 -14.09 6.26
C ALA A 35 -5.01 -14.38 4.87
N PHE A 36 -5.03 -13.41 3.95
CA PHE A 36 -4.49 -13.60 2.61
C PHE A 36 -2.96 -13.51 2.58
N PRO A 37 -2.31 -14.17 1.60
CA PRO A 37 -0.88 -14.02 1.38
C PRO A 37 -0.50 -12.55 1.17
N PRO A 38 0.69 -12.13 1.60
CA PRO A 38 1.17 -10.78 1.34
C PRO A 38 1.44 -10.58 -0.15
N LEU A 39 1.31 -9.33 -0.63
CA LEU A 39 1.65 -8.98 -2.02
C LEU A 39 3.16 -8.91 -2.27
N VAL A 40 3.94 -8.60 -1.22
CA VAL A 40 5.40 -8.45 -1.29
C VAL A 40 6.06 -9.07 -0.06
N PHE A 41 7.30 -9.50 -0.20
CA PHE A 41 8.12 -10.02 0.88
C PHE A 41 8.92 -8.92 1.58
N ALA A 42 9.22 -9.11 2.87
CA ALA A 42 10.04 -8.17 3.64
C ALA A 42 11.47 -8.00 3.09
N GLY A 43 11.98 -8.96 2.29
CA GLY A 43 13.25 -8.83 1.58
C GLY A 43 13.20 -7.76 0.48
N GLU A 44 12.10 -7.72 -0.28
CA GLU A 44 11.92 -6.78 -1.40
C GLU A 44 11.81 -5.34 -0.89
N ALA A 45 11.06 -5.11 0.20
CA ALA A 45 10.98 -3.80 0.84
C ALA A 45 12.35 -3.32 1.39
N ARG A 46 13.16 -4.23 1.94
CA ARG A 46 14.53 -3.91 2.38
C ARG A 46 15.45 -3.58 1.21
N LYS A 47 15.31 -4.30 0.10
CA LYS A 47 16.04 -3.99 -1.13
C LYS A 47 15.69 -2.58 -1.64
N LEU A 48 14.39 -2.28 -1.79
CA LEU A 48 13.93 -0.96 -2.23
C LEU A 48 14.45 0.15 -1.29
N LYS A 49 14.47 -0.08 0.02
CA LYS A 49 15.02 0.87 0.99
C LYS A 49 16.50 1.18 0.74
N ASN A 50 17.31 0.18 0.38
CA ASN A 50 18.71 0.39 0.06
C ASN A 50 18.87 1.18 -1.25
N ASP A 51 18.08 0.85 -2.28
CA ASP A 51 18.09 1.57 -3.55
C ASP A 51 17.66 3.05 -3.35
N LEU A 52 16.67 3.32 -2.49
CA LEU A 52 16.27 4.68 -2.10
C LEU A 52 17.34 5.43 -1.28
N ALA A 53 18.21 4.71 -0.55
CA ALA A 53 19.32 5.35 0.15
C ALA A 53 20.36 5.90 -0.83
N GLU A 54 20.61 5.20 -1.94
CA GLU A 54 21.46 5.70 -3.03
C GLU A 54 20.86 6.96 -3.68
N VAL A 55 19.54 7.00 -3.89
CA VAL A 55 18.83 8.20 -4.36
C VAL A 55 19.01 9.36 -3.38
N ALA A 56 18.82 9.13 -2.09
CA ALA A 56 18.98 10.16 -1.06
C ALA A 56 20.42 10.71 -0.98
N ASN A 57 21.42 9.88 -1.31
CA ASN A 57 22.82 10.28 -1.39
C ASN A 57 23.22 10.91 -2.73
N GLY A 58 22.28 11.10 -3.67
CA GLY A 58 22.55 11.67 -4.99
C GLY A 58 23.29 10.74 -5.95
N GLN A 59 23.29 9.43 -5.66
CA GLN A 59 23.97 8.40 -6.44
C GLN A 59 23.04 7.71 -7.46
N ALA A 60 21.73 7.94 -7.34
CA ALA A 60 20.69 7.43 -8.22
C ALA A 60 19.53 8.43 -8.35
N PHE A 61 18.59 8.16 -9.25
CA PHE A 61 17.37 8.96 -9.44
C PHE A 61 16.13 8.08 -9.29
N LEU A 62 15.08 8.59 -8.65
CA LEU A 62 13.79 7.90 -8.49
C LEU A 62 12.80 8.39 -9.53
N LEU A 63 12.25 7.46 -10.32
CA LEU A 63 11.05 7.68 -11.13
C LEU A 63 9.90 6.89 -10.52
N GLN A 64 8.80 7.58 -10.19
CA GLN A 64 7.55 6.97 -9.73
C GLN A 64 6.42 7.46 -10.63
N GLY A 65 5.75 6.54 -11.31
CA GLY A 65 4.63 6.80 -12.22
C GLY A 65 3.56 5.74 -12.03
N GLY A 66 2.30 6.12 -12.27
CA GLY A 66 1.12 5.26 -12.07
C GLY A 66 -0.15 5.93 -12.56
N ASP A 67 -1.25 5.17 -12.57
CA ASP A 67 -2.59 5.71 -12.70
C ASP A 67 -2.93 6.67 -11.54
N CYS A 68 -3.80 7.64 -11.80
CA CYS A 68 -4.32 8.54 -10.76
C CYS A 68 -5.22 7.78 -9.77
N ALA A 69 -6.06 6.91 -10.30
CA ALA A 69 -6.91 6.00 -9.53
C ALA A 69 -7.16 4.76 -10.39
N GLU A 70 -6.66 3.60 -9.93
CA GLU A 70 -6.93 2.32 -10.58
C GLU A 70 -8.41 1.93 -10.41
N SER A 71 -9.03 1.37 -11.45
CA SER A 71 -10.43 0.95 -11.43
C SER A 71 -10.57 -0.55 -11.66
N PHE A 72 -11.55 -1.19 -11.01
CA PHE A 72 -11.81 -2.62 -11.22
C PHE A 72 -12.23 -2.95 -12.65
N ALA A 73 -12.85 -2.00 -13.36
CA ALA A 73 -13.32 -2.19 -14.72
C ALA A 73 -12.17 -2.19 -15.75
N GLU A 74 -11.10 -1.46 -15.45
CA GLU A 74 -9.94 -1.29 -16.34
C GLU A 74 -8.74 -2.15 -15.90
N HIS A 75 -8.89 -2.94 -14.83
CA HIS A 75 -7.85 -3.85 -14.35
C HIS A 75 -7.78 -5.12 -15.22
N GLY A 76 -7.09 -5.03 -16.36
CA GLY A 76 -6.87 -6.12 -17.30
C GLY A 76 -5.39 -6.27 -17.68
N ALA A 77 -5.00 -7.47 -18.12
CA ALA A 77 -3.60 -7.79 -18.45
C ALA A 77 -3.00 -6.88 -19.53
N ASP A 78 -3.81 -6.47 -20.53
CA ASP A 78 -3.37 -5.54 -21.57
C ASP A 78 -3.09 -4.14 -21.03
N HIS A 79 -3.95 -3.63 -20.14
CA HIS A 79 -3.76 -2.32 -19.49
C HIS A 79 -2.51 -2.29 -18.61
N ILE A 80 -2.28 -3.37 -17.86
CA ILE A 80 -1.06 -3.53 -17.05
C ILE A 80 0.16 -3.56 -17.96
N ARG A 81 0.16 -4.39 -19.02
CA ARG A 81 1.30 -4.52 -19.94
C ARG A 81 1.66 -3.18 -20.58
N ASP A 82 0.68 -2.48 -21.11
CA ASP A 82 0.92 -1.26 -21.88
C ASP A 82 1.40 -0.09 -20.99
N PHE A 83 1.16 -0.16 -19.67
CA PHE A 83 1.73 0.77 -18.69
C PHE A 83 3.24 0.54 -18.42
N PHE A 84 3.73 -0.70 -18.59
CA PHE A 84 5.12 -1.08 -18.29
C PHE A 84 6.05 -1.14 -19.53
N GLN A 85 5.59 -0.71 -20.71
CA GLN A 85 6.41 -0.54 -21.92
C GLN A 85 7.01 0.86 -22.00
#